data_AF-A0A0G0LMA2-F1
#
_entry.id   AF-A0A0G0LMA2-F1
#
_cell.length_a   1.000
_cell.length_b   1.000
_cell.length_c   1.000
_cell.angle_alpha   90.00
_cell.angle_beta   90.00
_cell.angle_gamma   90.00
#
_symmetry.space_group_name_H-M   'P 1'
#
loop_
_entity.id
_entity.type
_entity.pdbx_description
1 polymer ?
#
loop_
_entity_poly.entity_id
_entity_poly.type
_entity_poly.pdbx_seq_one_letter_code
_entity_poly.pdbx_strand_id
1 'polypeptide(L)'
;MSPSMSGDTNSWRYEYDLLGNLVRQTNPKGQISVLTYDNLYRLTRKTVNGTTLLENVYDTCTNGVGRLCTTSSFNLANGQKIKEVTSEYDQRGRITKSQTRLSNMPDSQLNTAIFETEFAYDQGGRVLTTTNRTTGTGAGTPGVSIPEETLTHTYNRPYAVGLSNYASNARFNKYGQMLSFDYGNGVNANFRYNDENMRLTLIAISGNTLAPEERLNLSYQYDPIGNITRITDNARSATNPFYLTQNYTYDAINRLRSAGGAYSANYSYDDINNINQKQEGTPQIFYYAYSAGAAYYHRPSGIYNSPPDAGPSTPVYTFTYDQIGNMTSDGLVTYTYDADNRLSQATYNISTTPTPTSAVSPTATPTPTPAGTPGDANGDGAVDNADYTIWLAHYNQRTINGSRDGDFNSNGIVDGVDYTIWRNNYGRGVTGTPTPTVAITATPTPTSAPTNTPTPTPVPATPTPTPAVGATIVLNSATGLTCRTVCSNQGKSCTTVGTDSQASNAGAIIYSGSCITLTSSMTCDARMNNAGQVCSGNQANWTRCRCVSKI
;
A
#
# COMPACT_ATOMS: atom_id res chain seq x y z
N MET A 1 -17.95 -41.97 21.41
CA MET A 1 -18.82 -41.10 22.23
C MET A 1 -17.91 -40.11 22.92
N SER A 2 -17.98 -38.83 22.54
CA SER A 2 -17.23 -37.77 23.23
C SER A 2 -17.82 -37.54 24.62
N PRO A 3 -17.01 -37.19 25.64
CA PRO A 3 -17.49 -36.94 26.99
C PRO A 3 -18.56 -35.85 26.99
N SER A 4 -19.58 -36.01 27.83
CA SER A 4 -20.58 -34.97 28.07
C SER A 4 -19.89 -33.69 28.52
N MET A 5 -20.25 -32.57 27.89
CA MET A 5 -19.71 -31.24 28.18
C MET A 5 -19.89 -30.88 29.65
N SER A 6 -18.78 -30.73 30.37
CA SER A 6 -18.73 -29.84 31.53
C SER A 6 -18.43 -28.43 31.02
N GLY A 7 -19.47 -27.59 30.91
CA GLY A 7 -19.38 -26.16 31.25
C GLY A 7 -18.64 -25.15 30.38
N ASP A 8 -17.84 -25.51 29.37
CA ASP A 8 -17.06 -24.48 28.66
C ASP A 8 -17.82 -23.85 27.48
N THR A 9 -18.47 -22.71 27.77
CA THR A 9 -19.25 -21.86 26.84
C THR A 9 -18.50 -21.31 25.62
N ASN A 10 -17.21 -21.66 25.45
CA ASN A 10 -16.29 -21.07 24.45
C ASN A 10 -15.52 -22.10 23.62
N SER A 11 -15.90 -23.38 23.65
CA SER A 11 -15.17 -24.40 22.89
C SER A 11 -15.61 -24.49 21.42
N TRP A 12 -14.64 -24.65 20.53
CA TRP A 12 -14.90 -25.14 19.17
C TRP A 12 -14.82 -26.66 19.15
N ARG A 13 -15.74 -27.31 18.45
CA ARG A 13 -15.69 -28.76 18.20
C ARG A 13 -15.43 -29.01 16.72
N TYR A 14 -14.44 -29.83 16.44
CA TYR A 14 -14.09 -30.27 15.09
C TYR A 14 -14.26 -31.79 15.01
N GLU A 15 -14.85 -32.27 13.92
CA GLU A 15 -15.01 -33.69 13.62
C GLU A 15 -14.44 -33.97 12.25
N TYR A 16 -13.71 -35.07 12.15
CA TYR A 16 -12.96 -35.46 10.97
C TYR A 16 -13.43 -36.81 10.46
N ASP A 17 -13.30 -37.06 9.17
CA ASP A 17 -13.43 -38.40 8.60
C ASP A 17 -12.21 -39.29 8.97
N LEU A 18 -12.22 -40.54 8.52
CA LEU A 18 -11.13 -41.50 8.76
C LEU A 18 -9.78 -41.10 8.14
N LEU A 19 -9.78 -40.11 7.26
CA LEU A 19 -8.60 -39.62 6.55
C LEU A 19 -8.12 -38.26 7.08
N GLY A 20 -8.79 -37.73 8.11
CA GLY A 20 -8.44 -36.46 8.74
C GLY A 20 -9.00 -35.23 8.03
N ASN A 21 -9.92 -35.38 7.08
CA ASN A 21 -10.61 -34.23 6.49
C ASN A 21 -11.66 -33.70 7.46
N LEU A 22 -11.71 -32.38 7.67
CA LEU A 22 -12.71 -31.75 8.53
C LEU A 22 -14.10 -31.89 7.90
N VAL A 23 -15.02 -32.61 8.54
CA VAL A 23 -16.39 -32.82 8.03
C VAL A 23 -17.44 -32.02 8.77
N ARG A 24 -17.18 -31.65 10.03
CA ARG A 24 -18.11 -30.87 10.84
C ARG A 24 -17.37 -29.97 11.83
N GLN A 25 -17.82 -28.73 11.94
CA GLN A 25 -17.34 -27.75 12.90
C GLN A 25 -18.54 -27.21 13.67
N THR A 26 -18.47 -27.19 14.99
CA THR A 26 -19.48 -26.54 15.86
C THR A 26 -18.82 -25.39 16.60
N ASN A 27 -19.37 -24.19 16.45
CA ASN A 27 -18.84 -23.00 17.11
C ASN A 27 -19.42 -22.82 18.53
N PRO A 28 -18.87 -21.92 19.36
CA PRO A 28 -19.38 -21.64 20.70
C PRO A 28 -20.87 -21.26 20.78
N LYS A 29 -21.46 -20.69 19.71
CA LYS A 29 -22.89 -20.39 19.60
C LYS A 29 -23.74 -21.61 19.22
N GLY A 30 -23.14 -22.80 19.12
CA GLY A 30 -23.78 -24.04 18.69
C GLY A 30 -24.09 -24.10 17.19
N GLN A 31 -23.60 -23.16 16.39
CA GLN A 31 -23.80 -23.16 14.94
C GLN A 31 -22.91 -24.22 14.31
N ILE A 32 -23.45 -24.95 13.35
CA ILE A 32 -22.83 -26.14 12.79
C ILE A 32 -22.50 -25.90 11.32
N SER A 33 -21.22 -25.97 10.99
CA SER A 33 -20.74 -26.01 9.61
C SER A 33 -20.46 -27.46 9.21
N VAL A 34 -20.94 -27.88 8.04
CA VAL A 34 -20.68 -29.21 7.47
C VAL A 34 -19.94 -29.06 6.15
N LEU A 35 -18.89 -29.85 5.96
CA LEU A 35 -18.07 -29.86 4.76
C LEU A 35 -18.18 -31.21 4.09
N THR A 36 -18.42 -31.22 2.78
CA THR A 36 -18.45 -32.43 1.96
C THR A 36 -17.33 -32.42 0.93
N TYR A 37 -16.86 -33.61 0.57
CA TYR A 37 -15.74 -33.79 -0.33
C TYR A 37 -16.12 -34.74 -1.46
N ASP A 38 -15.40 -34.65 -2.58
CA ASP A 38 -15.46 -35.69 -3.62
C ASP A 38 -14.54 -36.88 -3.26
N ASN A 39 -14.49 -37.88 -4.15
CA ASN A 39 -13.67 -39.08 -3.97
C ASN A 39 -12.15 -38.82 -4.00
N LEU A 40 -11.73 -37.60 -4.38
CA LEU A 40 -10.33 -37.15 -4.34
C LEU A 40 -10.06 -36.23 -3.14
N TYR A 41 -11.00 -36.17 -2.18
CA TYR A 41 -10.90 -35.38 -0.95
C TYR A 41 -10.80 -33.87 -1.19
N ARG A 42 -11.40 -33.39 -2.28
CA ARG A 42 -11.51 -31.96 -2.57
C ARG A 42 -12.85 -31.43 -2.06
N LEU A 43 -12.83 -30.29 -1.37
CA LEU A 43 -14.03 -29.68 -0.78
C LEU A 43 -15.04 -29.31 -1.86
N THR A 44 -16.20 -29.96 -1.90
CA THR A 44 -17.27 -29.71 -2.88
C THR A 44 -18.35 -28.79 -2.36
N ARG A 45 -18.66 -28.82 -1.06
CA ARG A 45 -19.70 -27.96 -0.47
C ARG A 45 -19.42 -27.68 1.00
N LYS A 46 -19.75 -26.46 1.42
CA LYS A 46 -19.86 -26.08 2.84
C LYS A 46 -21.28 -25.59 3.11
N THR A 47 -21.92 -26.15 4.13
CA THR A 47 -23.19 -25.64 4.67
C THR A 47 -22.99 -25.12 6.07
N VAL A 48 -23.83 -24.17 6.49
CA VAL A 48 -23.86 -23.62 7.85
C VAL A 48 -25.30 -23.59 8.31
N ASN A 49 -25.58 -24.29 9.41
CA ASN A 49 -26.94 -24.55 9.90
C ASN A 49 -27.89 -25.06 8.81
N GLY A 50 -27.37 -25.90 7.90
CA GLY A 50 -28.12 -26.47 6.78
C GLY A 50 -28.19 -25.60 5.52
N THR A 51 -27.93 -24.29 5.61
CA THR A 51 -27.89 -23.40 4.44
C THR A 51 -26.56 -23.55 3.71
N THR A 52 -26.57 -23.69 2.38
CA THR A 52 -25.33 -23.67 1.59
C THR A 52 -24.64 -22.33 1.74
N LEU A 53 -23.34 -22.36 1.99
CA LEU A 53 -22.46 -21.19 1.99
C LEU A 53 -21.57 -21.16 0.74
N LEU A 54 -21.07 -22.33 0.36
CA LEU A 54 -20.06 -22.51 -0.67
C LEU A 54 -20.33 -23.80 -1.44
N GLU A 55 -20.20 -23.75 -2.76
CA GLU A 55 -20.13 -24.93 -3.64
C GLU A 55 -18.95 -24.78 -4.60
N ASN A 56 -18.22 -25.88 -4.79
CA ASN A 56 -17.07 -25.98 -5.68
C ASN A 56 -17.32 -27.07 -6.71
N VAL A 57 -17.01 -26.78 -7.97
CA VAL A 57 -17.04 -27.73 -9.08
C VAL A 57 -15.63 -27.84 -9.65
N TYR A 58 -15.15 -29.07 -9.81
CA TYR A 58 -13.83 -29.38 -10.34
C TYR A 58 -13.91 -30.06 -11.69
N ASP A 59 -12.83 -30.03 -12.46
CA ASP A 59 -12.61 -30.85 -13.67
C ASP A 59 -13.50 -30.56 -14.89
N THR A 60 -14.46 -29.64 -14.79
CA THR A 60 -15.47 -29.38 -15.83
C THR A 60 -15.11 -28.29 -16.85
N CYS A 61 -14.02 -27.56 -16.62
CA CYS A 61 -13.59 -26.41 -17.42
C CYS A 61 -12.41 -26.74 -18.35
N THR A 62 -12.12 -25.84 -19.29
CA THR A 62 -11.01 -25.96 -20.25
C THR A 62 -9.68 -26.19 -19.52
N ASN A 63 -9.00 -27.30 -19.85
CA ASN A 63 -7.77 -27.79 -19.19
C ASN A 63 -7.88 -27.88 -17.65
N GLY A 64 -9.09 -28.06 -17.12
CA GLY A 64 -9.40 -28.01 -15.69
C GLY A 64 -9.27 -29.32 -14.93
N VAL A 65 -8.81 -30.42 -15.56
CA VAL A 65 -8.66 -31.71 -14.86
C VAL A 65 -7.71 -31.57 -13.68
N GLY A 66 -8.17 -31.99 -12.49
CA GLY A 66 -7.52 -31.82 -11.21
C GLY A 66 -7.71 -30.43 -10.57
N ARG A 67 -8.49 -29.53 -11.17
CA ARG A 67 -8.54 -28.10 -10.81
C ARG A 67 -9.94 -27.60 -10.54
N LEU A 68 -10.02 -26.54 -9.73
CA LEU A 68 -11.26 -25.86 -9.37
C LEU A 68 -11.76 -25.04 -10.58
N CYS A 69 -12.95 -25.34 -11.07
CA CYS A 69 -13.52 -24.69 -12.24
C CYS A 69 -14.55 -23.64 -11.89
N THR A 70 -15.36 -23.91 -10.87
CA THR A 70 -16.40 -22.98 -10.41
C THR A 70 -16.42 -22.92 -8.89
N THR A 71 -16.54 -21.71 -8.35
CA THR A 71 -16.88 -21.45 -6.94
C THR A 71 -18.16 -20.64 -6.87
N SER A 72 -19.19 -21.15 -6.20
CA SER A 72 -20.43 -20.44 -5.92
C SER A 72 -20.52 -20.10 -4.43
N SER A 73 -20.70 -18.82 -4.10
CA SER A 73 -20.95 -18.34 -2.73
C SER A 73 -22.41 -17.92 -2.57
N PHE A 74 -22.96 -18.22 -1.39
CA PHE A 74 -24.37 -18.00 -1.08
C PHE A 74 -24.53 -17.14 0.17
N ASN A 75 -25.62 -16.38 0.22
CA ASN A 75 -26.01 -15.63 1.40
C ASN A 75 -26.67 -16.57 2.41
N LEU A 76 -26.10 -16.65 3.62
CA LEU A 76 -26.60 -17.54 4.68
C LEU A 76 -27.99 -17.16 5.21
N ALA A 77 -28.42 -15.90 5.04
CA ALA A 77 -29.71 -15.44 5.52
C ALA A 77 -30.88 -15.94 4.65
N ASN A 78 -30.68 -16.15 3.36
CA ASN A 78 -31.76 -16.50 2.42
C ASN A 78 -31.42 -17.63 1.44
N GLY A 79 -30.20 -18.17 1.47
CA GLY A 79 -29.74 -19.26 0.61
C GLY A 79 -29.54 -18.87 -0.86
N GLN A 80 -29.63 -17.58 -1.21
CA GLN A 80 -29.46 -17.14 -2.59
C GLN A 80 -27.98 -17.07 -2.97
N LYS A 81 -27.66 -17.47 -4.19
CA LYS A 81 -26.30 -17.33 -4.75
C LYS A 81 -25.99 -15.85 -4.92
N ILE A 82 -24.88 -15.40 -4.33
CA ILE A 82 -24.44 -14.00 -4.38
C ILE A 82 -23.23 -13.75 -5.27
N LYS A 83 -22.42 -14.80 -5.47
CA LYS A 83 -21.20 -14.72 -6.27
C LYS A 83 -20.94 -16.06 -6.93
N GLU A 84 -20.51 -16.03 -8.18
CA GLU A 84 -19.98 -17.17 -8.91
C GLU A 84 -18.64 -16.76 -9.53
N VAL A 85 -17.62 -17.57 -9.32
CA VAL A 85 -16.30 -17.41 -9.96
C VAL A 85 -16.05 -18.62 -10.84
N THR A 86 -15.83 -18.42 -12.13
CA THR A 86 -15.39 -19.46 -13.06
C THR A 86 -13.94 -19.26 -13.45
N SER A 87 -13.23 -20.34 -13.76
CA SER A 87 -11.84 -20.31 -14.19
C SER A 87 -11.58 -21.22 -15.38
N GLU A 88 -10.67 -20.80 -16.25
CA GLU A 88 -10.12 -21.62 -17.32
C GLU A 88 -8.60 -21.68 -17.18
N TYR A 89 -8.01 -22.75 -17.72
CA TYR A 89 -6.59 -23.03 -17.58
C TYR A 89 -5.93 -23.24 -18.94
N ASP A 90 -4.61 -23.05 -18.99
CA ASP A 90 -3.78 -23.59 -20.06
C ASP A 90 -3.39 -25.06 -19.80
N GLN A 91 -2.68 -25.67 -20.76
CA GLN A 91 -2.21 -27.06 -20.65
C GLN A 91 -1.18 -27.29 -19.54
N ARG A 92 -0.55 -26.23 -19.02
CA ARG A 92 0.33 -26.29 -17.84
C ARG A 92 -0.44 -26.08 -16.54
N GLY A 93 -1.75 -25.83 -16.64
CA GLY A 93 -2.65 -25.67 -15.52
C GLY A 93 -2.61 -24.30 -14.85
N ARG A 94 -2.10 -23.28 -15.55
CA ARG A 94 -2.14 -21.89 -15.09
C ARG A 94 -3.46 -21.25 -15.51
N ILE A 95 -4.02 -20.36 -14.70
CA ILE A 95 -5.30 -19.70 -14.98
C ILE A 95 -5.13 -18.77 -16.18
N THR A 96 -5.86 -19.00 -17.27
CA THR A 96 -5.88 -18.11 -18.44
C THR A 96 -7.03 -17.12 -18.39
N LYS A 97 -8.10 -17.46 -17.68
CA LYS A 97 -9.29 -16.63 -17.54
C LYS A 97 -9.94 -16.87 -16.18
N SER A 98 -10.38 -15.81 -15.54
CA SER A 98 -11.24 -15.84 -14.36
C SER A 98 -12.41 -14.89 -14.57
N GLN A 99 -13.64 -15.34 -14.37
CA GLN A 99 -14.82 -14.48 -14.43
C GLN A 99 -15.54 -14.48 -13.09
N THR A 100 -15.89 -13.31 -12.58
CA THR A 100 -16.72 -13.13 -11.40
C THR A 100 -18.07 -12.56 -11.81
N ARG A 101 -19.13 -13.30 -11.50
CA ARG A 101 -20.51 -12.84 -11.63
C ARG A 101 -21.10 -12.61 -10.24
N LEU A 102 -21.68 -11.45 -10.02
CA LEU A 102 -22.45 -11.15 -8.81
C LEU A 102 -23.94 -11.32 -9.10
N SER A 103 -24.72 -11.68 -8.08
CA SER A 103 -26.17 -11.88 -8.19
C SER A 103 -26.82 -11.60 -6.84
N ASN A 104 -28.10 -11.22 -6.80
CA ASN A 104 -28.84 -10.98 -5.56
C ASN A 104 -28.11 -10.05 -4.55
N MET A 105 -27.26 -9.16 -5.05
CA MET A 105 -26.60 -8.14 -4.25
C MET A 105 -27.60 -7.03 -3.88
N PRO A 106 -27.45 -6.39 -2.69
CA PRO A 106 -28.29 -5.26 -2.31
C PRO A 106 -28.25 -4.11 -3.32
N ASP A 107 -27.08 -3.85 -3.89
CA ASP A 107 -26.94 -2.97 -5.03
C ASP A 107 -27.27 -3.73 -6.32
N SER A 108 -28.41 -3.39 -6.92
CA SER A 108 -28.90 -4.04 -8.13
C SER A 108 -28.01 -3.79 -9.35
N GLN A 109 -27.20 -2.72 -9.36
CA GLN A 109 -26.28 -2.40 -10.46
C GLN A 109 -25.14 -3.41 -10.59
N LEU A 110 -24.86 -4.18 -9.53
CA LEU A 110 -23.85 -5.22 -9.52
C LEU A 110 -24.33 -6.55 -10.13
N ASN A 111 -25.65 -6.77 -10.20
CA ASN A 111 -26.21 -8.07 -10.57
C ASN A 111 -26.18 -8.36 -12.08
N THR A 112 -25.83 -7.36 -12.91
CA THR A 112 -25.76 -7.46 -14.38
C THR A 112 -24.32 -7.53 -14.90
N ALA A 113 -23.33 -7.18 -14.09
CA ALA A 113 -21.92 -7.12 -14.50
C ALA A 113 -21.20 -8.47 -14.31
N ILE A 114 -20.38 -8.84 -15.31
CA ILE A 114 -19.39 -9.91 -15.19
C ILE A 114 -18.01 -9.28 -15.23
N PHE A 115 -17.22 -9.45 -14.18
CA PHE A 115 -15.84 -8.98 -14.14
C PHE A 115 -14.91 -10.09 -14.61
N GLU A 116 -14.23 -9.86 -15.73
CA GLU A 116 -13.32 -10.82 -16.34
C GLU A 116 -11.87 -10.35 -16.20
N THR A 117 -11.00 -11.29 -15.82
CA THR A 117 -9.54 -11.13 -15.89
C THR A 117 -8.96 -12.23 -16.76
N GLU A 118 -8.24 -11.86 -17.81
CA GLU A 118 -7.49 -12.78 -18.68
C GLU A 118 -5.99 -12.67 -18.43
N PHE A 119 -5.28 -13.79 -18.54
CA PHE A 119 -3.84 -13.87 -18.38
C PHE A 119 -3.20 -14.51 -19.61
N ALA A 120 -2.16 -13.86 -20.13
CA ALA A 120 -1.19 -14.52 -21.00
C ALA A 120 0.11 -14.76 -20.23
N TYR A 121 0.83 -15.81 -20.58
CA TYR A 121 2.09 -16.15 -19.93
C TYR A 121 3.23 -16.25 -20.94
N ASP A 122 4.43 -15.92 -20.47
CA ASP A 122 5.64 -16.23 -21.21
C ASP A 122 6.00 -17.73 -21.15
N GLN A 123 7.00 -18.12 -21.92
CA GLN A 123 7.50 -19.50 -21.99
C GLN A 123 8.05 -20.01 -20.65
N GLY A 124 8.52 -19.08 -19.80
CA GLY A 124 9.11 -19.36 -18.49
C GLY A 124 8.10 -19.50 -17.36
N GLY A 125 6.80 -19.34 -17.60
CA GLY A 125 5.79 -19.49 -16.56
C GLY A 125 5.15 -18.18 -16.09
N ARG A 126 5.73 -17.03 -16.43
CA ARG A 126 5.43 -15.74 -15.80
C ARG A 126 4.30 -15.02 -16.53
N VAL A 127 3.52 -14.23 -15.82
CA VAL A 127 2.41 -13.44 -16.39
C VAL A 127 2.97 -12.40 -17.35
N LEU A 128 2.70 -12.54 -18.64
CA LEU A 128 3.10 -11.56 -19.65
C LEU A 128 2.07 -10.43 -19.75
N THR A 129 0.79 -10.76 -19.77
CA THR A 129 -0.29 -9.77 -19.77
C THR A 129 -1.38 -10.12 -18.76
N THR A 130 -2.05 -9.07 -18.26
CA THR A 130 -3.28 -9.18 -17.48
C THR A 130 -4.29 -8.22 -18.07
N THR A 131 -5.42 -8.74 -18.55
CA THR A 131 -6.48 -7.92 -19.14
C THR A 131 -7.70 -7.95 -18.23
N ASN A 132 -8.11 -6.80 -17.70
CA ASN A 132 -9.31 -6.66 -16.89
C ASN A 132 -10.39 -5.97 -17.73
N ARG A 133 -11.62 -6.48 -17.67
CA ARG A 133 -12.78 -5.89 -18.35
C ARG A 133 -14.08 -6.26 -17.68
N THR A 134 -15.13 -5.48 -17.94
CA THR A 134 -16.51 -5.93 -17.70
C THR A 134 -17.08 -6.54 -18.97
N THR A 135 -17.70 -7.71 -18.87
CA THR A 135 -18.50 -8.35 -19.92
C THR A 135 -19.95 -8.49 -19.47
N GLY A 136 -20.86 -8.76 -20.40
CA GLY A 136 -22.27 -9.04 -20.08
C GLY A 136 -23.17 -7.84 -19.80
N THR A 137 -22.65 -6.60 -19.82
CA THR A 137 -23.49 -5.39 -19.84
C THR A 137 -23.98 -5.14 -21.28
N GLY A 138 -25.19 -5.61 -21.61
CA GLY A 138 -25.81 -5.25 -22.89
C GLY A 138 -25.92 -3.73 -23.03
N ALA A 139 -25.77 -3.21 -24.25
CA ALA A 139 -25.94 -1.78 -24.53
C ALA A 139 -27.30 -1.29 -23.97
N GLY A 140 -27.27 -0.30 -23.07
CA GLY A 140 -28.47 0.27 -22.44
C GLY A 140 -28.90 -0.38 -21.12
N THR A 141 -28.16 -1.33 -20.56
CA THR A 141 -28.44 -1.87 -19.22
C THR A 141 -27.70 -1.03 -18.17
N PRO A 142 -28.39 -0.44 -17.17
CA PRO A 142 -27.71 0.20 -16.05
C PRO A 142 -26.92 -0.87 -15.29
N GLY A 143 -25.60 -0.78 -15.31
CA GLY A 143 -24.72 -1.74 -14.65
C GLY A 143 -23.33 -1.16 -14.49
N VAL A 144 -22.63 -1.60 -13.44
CA VAL A 144 -21.24 -1.20 -13.21
C VAL A 144 -20.37 -1.76 -14.34
N SER A 145 -19.67 -0.88 -15.05
CA SER A 145 -18.73 -1.27 -16.11
C SER A 145 -17.37 -0.65 -15.83
N ILE A 146 -16.31 -1.45 -15.90
CA ILE A 146 -14.94 -0.97 -15.89
C ILE A 146 -14.41 -0.93 -17.33
N PRO A 147 -13.69 0.15 -17.74
CA PRO A 147 -13.00 0.17 -19.01
C PRO A 147 -12.05 -1.02 -19.14
N GLU A 148 -11.96 -1.59 -20.33
CA GLU A 148 -10.98 -2.63 -20.59
C GLU A 148 -9.57 -2.06 -20.48
N GLU A 149 -8.72 -2.75 -19.73
CA GLU A 149 -7.32 -2.42 -19.58
C GLU A 149 -6.45 -3.68 -19.70
N THR A 150 -5.43 -3.61 -20.54
CA THR A 150 -4.40 -4.65 -20.65
C THR A 150 -3.07 -4.16 -20.08
N LEU A 151 -2.65 -4.78 -18.99
CA LEU A 151 -1.36 -4.57 -18.35
C LEU A 151 -0.32 -5.53 -18.94
N THR A 152 0.82 -5.01 -19.39
CA THR A 152 1.93 -5.81 -19.97
C THR A 152 3.14 -5.75 -19.06
N HIS A 153 3.63 -6.91 -18.64
CA HIS A 153 4.81 -7.03 -17.81
C HIS A 153 6.05 -7.20 -18.69
N THR A 154 7.12 -6.47 -18.33
CA THR A 154 8.44 -6.65 -18.93
C THR A 154 9.37 -7.26 -17.90
N TYR A 155 10.16 -8.26 -18.27
CA TYR A 155 11.01 -8.99 -17.33
C TYR A 155 12.49 -8.94 -17.68
N ASN A 156 13.32 -8.85 -16.65
CA ASN A 156 14.74 -9.19 -16.70
C ASN A 156 15.05 -10.11 -15.51
N ARG A 157 15.38 -11.38 -15.81
CA ARG A 157 15.63 -12.54 -14.92
C ARG A 157 15.56 -12.27 -13.39
N PRO A 158 14.81 -13.05 -12.61
CA PRO A 158 13.39 -13.43 -12.76
C PRO A 158 12.42 -12.25 -12.57
N TYR A 159 12.93 -11.03 -12.36
CA TYR A 159 12.15 -9.90 -11.88
C TYR A 159 11.38 -9.16 -12.96
N ALA A 160 10.20 -8.65 -12.59
CA ALA A 160 9.47 -7.68 -13.40
C ALA A 160 10.20 -6.33 -13.32
N VAL A 161 10.62 -5.82 -14.48
CA VAL A 161 11.35 -4.55 -14.62
C VAL A 161 10.49 -3.43 -15.21
N GLY A 162 9.28 -3.74 -15.65
CA GLY A 162 8.30 -2.76 -16.10
C GLY A 162 6.88 -3.32 -16.13
N LEU A 163 5.92 -2.40 -16.10
CA LEU A 163 4.48 -2.67 -16.12
C LEU A 163 3.79 -1.56 -16.94
N SER A 164 3.45 -1.86 -18.20
CA SER A 164 2.85 -0.92 -19.15
C SER A 164 3.47 0.48 -19.03
N ASN A 165 2.62 1.51 -18.94
CA ASN A 165 2.99 2.89 -18.65
C ASN A 165 2.94 3.22 -17.16
N TYR A 166 2.81 2.25 -16.25
CA TYR A 166 2.72 2.49 -14.79
C TYR A 166 4.07 2.45 -14.11
N ALA A 167 4.96 1.56 -14.55
CA ALA A 167 6.29 1.43 -13.99
C ALA A 167 7.32 0.98 -15.03
N SER A 168 8.54 1.45 -14.89
CA SER A 168 9.68 1.04 -15.73
C SER A 168 10.99 1.05 -14.96
N ASN A 169 12.05 0.53 -15.59
CA ASN A 169 13.42 0.56 -15.07
C ASN A 169 13.58 0.01 -13.64
N ALA A 170 12.76 -0.99 -13.26
CA ALA A 170 12.89 -1.57 -11.93
C ALA A 170 14.23 -2.29 -11.76
N ARG A 171 14.91 -2.05 -10.65
CA ARG A 171 16.22 -2.62 -10.30
C ARG A 171 16.14 -3.33 -8.98
N PHE A 172 16.93 -4.39 -8.84
CA PHE A 172 16.94 -5.23 -7.65
C PHE A 172 18.38 -5.49 -7.21
N ASN A 173 18.57 -5.71 -5.91
CA ASN A 173 19.85 -6.19 -5.39
C ASN A 173 19.98 -7.71 -5.60
N LYS A 174 21.13 -8.29 -5.23
CA LYS A 174 21.42 -9.72 -5.38
C LYS A 174 20.50 -10.65 -4.58
N TYR A 175 19.75 -10.10 -3.62
CA TYR A 175 18.78 -10.82 -2.79
C TYR A 175 17.33 -10.63 -3.29
N GLY A 176 17.13 -9.89 -4.39
CA GLY A 176 15.81 -9.64 -4.98
C GLY A 176 15.01 -8.52 -4.33
N GLN A 177 15.63 -7.69 -3.49
CA GLN A 177 14.97 -6.51 -2.92
C GLN A 177 14.99 -5.37 -3.93
N MET A 178 13.88 -4.64 -4.06
CA MET A 178 13.71 -3.50 -4.96
C MET A 178 14.70 -2.39 -4.60
N LEU A 179 15.53 -1.95 -5.54
CA LEU A 179 16.45 -0.81 -5.37
C LEU A 179 15.88 0.49 -5.94
N SER A 180 15.19 0.40 -7.08
CA SER A 180 14.58 1.57 -7.71
C SER A 180 13.55 1.16 -8.75
N PHE A 181 12.63 2.06 -9.09
CA PHE A 181 11.85 2.01 -10.33
C PHE A 181 11.29 3.41 -10.66
N ASP A 182 10.94 3.62 -11.92
CA ASP A 182 10.31 4.85 -12.39
C ASP A 182 8.80 4.62 -12.52
N TYR A 183 8.00 5.49 -11.92
CA TYR A 183 6.56 5.54 -12.14
C TYR A 183 6.24 6.15 -13.51
N GLY A 184 5.07 5.79 -14.03
CA GLY A 184 4.50 6.32 -15.27
C GLY A 184 4.34 7.83 -15.35
N ASN A 185 4.15 8.46 -14.19
CA ASN A 185 3.99 9.91 -14.06
C ASN A 185 5.34 10.68 -13.96
N GLY A 186 6.46 10.00 -14.24
CA GLY A 186 7.80 10.62 -14.24
C GLY A 186 8.44 10.79 -12.86
N VAL A 187 7.81 10.25 -11.81
CA VAL A 187 8.39 10.15 -10.47
C VAL A 187 9.23 8.89 -10.37
N ASN A 188 10.27 8.89 -9.55
CA ASN A 188 11.15 7.77 -9.31
C ASN A 188 11.14 7.38 -7.82
N ALA A 189 11.08 6.08 -7.56
CA ALA A 189 11.26 5.49 -6.24
C ALA A 189 12.66 4.91 -6.11
N ASN A 190 13.33 5.18 -4.99
CA ASN A 190 14.59 4.56 -4.61
C ASN A 190 14.51 3.97 -3.21
N PHE A 191 15.18 2.85 -3.03
CA PHE A 191 15.25 2.12 -1.78
C PHE A 191 16.72 1.81 -1.49
N ARG A 192 17.12 1.95 -0.22
CA ARG A 192 18.44 1.54 0.25
C ARG A 192 18.31 0.56 1.38
N TYR A 193 19.21 -0.41 1.41
CA TYR A 193 19.29 -1.41 2.47
C TYR A 193 20.66 -1.35 3.13
N ASN A 194 20.73 -1.80 4.38
CA ASN A 194 21.98 -2.03 5.07
C ASN A 194 22.66 -3.28 4.49
N ASP A 195 23.97 -3.19 4.18
CA ASP A 195 24.70 -4.25 3.46
C ASP A 195 25.02 -5.50 4.32
N GLU A 196 24.87 -5.41 5.65
CA GLU A 196 25.15 -6.51 6.58
C GLU A 196 23.90 -7.33 6.91
N ASN A 197 22.75 -6.66 7.08
CA ASN A 197 21.51 -7.29 7.54
C ASN A 197 20.31 -7.13 6.60
N MET A 198 20.48 -6.45 5.47
CA MET A 198 19.44 -6.25 4.44
C MET A 198 18.19 -5.51 4.91
N ARG A 199 18.23 -4.84 6.07
CA ARG A 199 17.12 -3.98 6.54
C ARG A 199 17.05 -2.71 5.71
N LEU A 200 15.83 -2.27 5.41
CA LEU A 200 15.57 -1.04 4.66
C LEU A 200 16.05 0.18 5.45
N THR A 201 16.96 0.97 4.91
CA THR A 201 17.47 2.17 5.58
C THR A 201 16.91 3.46 4.97
N LEU A 202 16.38 3.40 3.74
CA LEU A 202 15.91 4.58 3.01
C LEU A 202 14.74 4.23 2.08
N ILE A 203 13.73 5.09 2.06
CA ILE A 203 12.77 5.23 0.95
C ILE A 203 12.85 6.68 0.46
N ALA A 204 13.17 6.87 -0.81
CA ALA A 204 13.19 8.19 -1.43
C ALA A 204 12.30 8.22 -2.67
N ILE A 205 11.26 9.06 -2.64
CA ILE A 205 10.38 9.34 -3.78
C ILE A 205 10.67 10.75 -4.26
N SER A 206 11.14 10.88 -5.50
CA SER A 206 11.55 12.15 -6.08
C SER A 206 11.35 12.15 -7.58
N GLY A 207 11.36 13.32 -8.21
CA GLY A 207 11.26 13.44 -9.66
C GLY A 207 11.23 14.89 -10.07
N ASN A 208 11.47 15.14 -11.35
CA ASN A 208 11.40 16.51 -11.90
C ASN A 208 9.95 17.04 -11.96
N THR A 209 8.97 16.14 -11.86
CA THR A 209 7.54 16.46 -11.78
C THR A 209 7.05 16.76 -10.36
N LEU A 210 7.90 16.56 -9.33
CA LEU A 210 7.57 16.86 -7.93
C LEU A 210 8.32 18.09 -7.43
N ALA A 211 7.57 19.03 -6.83
CA ALA A 211 8.16 20.12 -6.08
C ALA A 211 8.95 19.57 -4.88
N PRO A 212 10.03 20.25 -4.41
CA PRO A 212 10.86 19.77 -3.30
C PRO A 212 10.08 19.32 -2.05
N GLU A 213 9.00 20.02 -1.72
CA GLU A 213 8.11 19.80 -0.57
C GLU A 213 7.18 18.58 -0.72
N GLU A 214 6.96 18.10 -1.93
CA GLU A 214 6.16 16.92 -2.27
C GLU A 214 7.00 15.64 -2.29
N ARG A 215 8.32 15.77 -2.23
CA ARG A 215 9.24 14.63 -2.17
C ARG A 215 9.12 13.93 -0.83
N LEU A 216 9.38 12.63 -0.84
CA LEU A 216 9.48 11.81 0.36
C LEU A 216 10.92 11.34 0.50
N ASN A 217 11.51 11.44 1.69
CA ASN A 217 12.83 10.90 1.95
C ASN A 217 12.93 10.33 3.37
N LEU A 218 12.37 9.14 3.56
CA LEU A 218 12.33 8.47 4.86
C LEU A 218 13.62 7.69 5.10
N SER A 219 14.30 8.00 6.20
CA SER A 219 15.41 7.22 6.74
C SER A 219 15.00 6.47 7.99
N TYR A 220 15.49 5.24 8.14
CA TYR A 220 15.14 4.34 9.23
C TYR A 220 16.37 4.00 10.06
N GLN A 221 16.23 4.09 11.38
CA GLN A 221 17.22 3.59 12.34
C GLN A 221 16.63 2.43 13.13
N TYR A 222 17.50 1.50 13.50
CA TYR A 222 17.13 0.27 14.18
C TYR A 222 17.99 0.06 15.42
N ASP A 223 17.44 -0.63 16.41
CA ASP A 223 18.25 -1.27 17.44
C ASP A 223 18.88 -2.60 16.90
N PRO A 224 19.77 -3.26 17.64
CA PRO A 224 20.44 -4.48 17.18
C PRO A 224 19.47 -5.62 16.81
N ILE A 225 18.35 -5.75 17.53
CA ILE A 225 17.36 -6.83 17.32
C ILE A 225 16.37 -6.51 16.20
N GLY A 226 16.26 -5.25 15.79
CA GLY A 226 15.54 -4.82 14.59
C GLY A 226 14.28 -4.01 14.83
N ASN A 227 14.07 -3.51 16.04
CA ASN A 227 13.02 -2.54 16.28
C ASN A 227 13.40 -1.20 15.64
N ILE A 228 12.44 -0.51 15.02
CA ILE A 228 12.66 0.80 14.42
C ILE A 228 12.75 1.83 15.54
N THR A 229 13.92 2.40 15.80
CA THR A 229 14.10 3.41 16.85
C THR A 229 13.85 4.83 16.36
N ARG A 230 13.92 5.06 15.05
CA ARG A 230 13.67 6.36 14.45
C ARG A 230 13.27 6.27 12.98
N ILE A 231 12.32 7.09 12.58
CA ILE A 231 12.00 7.43 11.20
C ILE A 231 12.19 8.93 11.03
N THR A 232 12.97 9.35 10.04
CA THR A 232 13.15 10.78 9.72
C THR A 232 12.83 11.03 8.26
N ASP A 233 11.92 11.96 7.99
CA ASP A 233 11.73 12.55 6.67
C ASP A 233 12.76 13.66 6.41
N ASN A 234 13.77 13.35 5.60
CA ASN A 234 14.86 14.25 5.23
C ASN A 234 14.51 15.19 4.06
N ALA A 235 13.31 15.07 3.47
CA ALA A 235 12.90 15.94 2.36
C ALA A 235 12.48 17.33 2.84
N ARG A 236 12.11 17.45 4.12
CA ARG A 236 11.51 18.65 4.71
C ARG A 236 12.44 19.24 5.78
N SER A 237 12.50 20.56 5.84
CA SER A 237 13.17 21.27 6.94
C SER A 237 12.43 21.03 8.25
N ALA A 238 13.14 21.01 9.39
CA ALA A 238 12.55 20.92 10.72
C ALA A 238 11.56 22.06 11.05
N THR A 239 11.59 23.16 10.28
CA THR A 239 10.65 24.28 10.37
C THR A 239 9.35 24.05 9.59
N ASN A 240 9.28 23.01 8.76
CA ASN A 240 8.07 22.64 8.03
C ASN A 240 7.11 21.92 8.99
N PRO A 241 5.82 22.30 9.08
CA PRO A 241 4.86 21.63 9.96
C PRO A 241 4.64 20.15 9.61
N PHE A 242 5.01 19.74 8.39
CA PHE A 242 5.00 18.35 7.92
C PHE A 242 6.39 17.70 8.03
N TYR A 243 7.30 18.22 8.85
CA TYR A 243 8.54 17.54 9.19
C TYR A 243 8.24 16.33 10.09
N LEU A 244 8.33 15.14 9.51
CA LEU A 244 7.97 13.89 10.18
C LEU A 244 9.22 13.14 10.65
N THR A 245 9.87 13.66 11.69
CA THR A 245 10.77 12.81 12.50
C THR A 245 10.01 12.22 13.66
N GLN A 246 10.06 10.91 13.77
CA GLN A 246 9.47 10.14 14.84
C GLN A 246 10.52 9.22 15.46
N ASN A 247 10.64 9.25 16.78
CA ASN A 247 11.51 8.37 17.57
C ASN A 247 10.63 7.39 18.34
N TYR A 248 11.14 6.18 18.55
CA TYR A 248 10.43 5.11 19.22
C TYR A 248 11.31 4.48 20.29
N THR A 249 10.69 4.11 21.41
CA THR A 249 11.33 3.30 22.45
C THR A 249 10.52 2.05 22.70
N TYR A 250 11.19 1.01 23.19
CA TYR A 250 10.61 -0.29 23.43
C TYR A 250 10.91 -0.74 24.86
N ASP A 251 10.05 -1.59 25.40
CA ASP A 251 10.36 -2.30 26.64
C ASP A 251 11.26 -3.52 26.39
N ALA A 252 11.60 -4.25 27.46
CA ALA A 252 12.53 -5.38 27.41
C ALA A 252 12.05 -6.59 26.57
N ILE A 253 10.77 -6.61 26.17
CA ILE A 253 10.19 -7.67 25.32
C ILE A 253 9.69 -7.11 23.98
N ASN A 254 10.24 -5.97 23.53
CA ASN A 254 10.01 -5.35 22.22
C ASN A 254 8.60 -4.79 22.00
N ARG A 255 7.88 -4.43 23.07
CA ARG A 255 6.62 -3.70 22.94
C ARG A 255 6.89 -2.21 22.87
N LEU A 256 6.17 -1.49 21.99
CA LEU A 256 6.33 -0.05 21.80
C LEU A 256 5.95 0.69 23.09
N ARG A 257 6.90 1.37 23.73
CA ARG A 257 6.66 2.09 24.97
C ARG A 257 6.33 3.56 24.74
N SER A 258 7.03 4.19 23.81
CA SER A 258 6.76 5.58 23.44
C SER A 258 7.08 5.86 21.99
N ALA A 259 6.33 6.80 21.43
CA ALA A 259 6.63 7.50 20.20
C ALA A 259 6.82 8.99 20.55
N GLY A 260 7.88 9.64 20.08
CA GLY A 260 8.08 11.09 20.27
C GLY A 260 8.70 11.77 19.06
N GLY A 261 8.31 13.01 18.78
CA GLY A 261 8.75 13.78 17.61
C GLY A 261 7.61 14.59 17.04
N ALA A 262 7.24 14.35 15.77
CA ALA A 262 6.11 14.99 15.12
C ALA A 262 4.79 14.80 15.87
N TYR A 263 4.61 13.65 16.53
CA TYR A 263 3.60 13.46 17.57
C TYR A 263 4.20 12.76 18.79
N SER A 264 3.50 12.83 19.92
CA SER A 264 3.84 12.07 21.12
C SER A 264 2.77 11.03 21.42
N ALA A 265 3.21 9.82 21.75
CA ALA A 265 2.36 8.79 22.32
C ALA A 265 3.12 7.95 23.35
N ASN A 266 2.45 7.54 24.42
CA ASN A 266 2.99 6.60 25.40
C ASN A 266 2.04 5.43 25.59
N TYR A 267 2.60 4.24 25.78
CA TYR A 267 1.85 3.01 25.97
C TYR A 267 2.36 2.29 27.20
N SER A 268 1.45 1.70 27.96
CA SER A 268 1.78 0.68 28.93
C SER A 268 0.94 -0.55 28.71
N TYR A 269 1.43 -1.65 29.24
CA TYR A 269 0.86 -2.97 29.03
C TYR A 269 0.72 -3.70 30.36
N ASP A 270 -0.21 -4.65 30.42
CA ASP A 270 -0.25 -5.65 31.47
C ASP A 270 0.71 -6.83 31.18
N ASP A 271 0.72 -7.81 32.08
CA ASP A 271 1.60 -8.99 32.03
C ASP A 271 1.22 -9.99 30.90
N ILE A 272 0.05 -9.83 30.30
CA ILE A 272 -0.42 -10.65 29.18
C ILE A 272 -0.45 -9.86 27.85
N ASN A 273 0.25 -8.72 27.82
CA ASN A 273 0.46 -7.85 26.65
C ASN A 273 -0.75 -7.06 26.16
N ASN A 274 -1.80 -6.92 26.97
CA ASN A 274 -2.85 -5.96 26.64
C ASN A 274 -2.37 -4.53 26.91
N ILE A 275 -2.76 -3.58 26.08
CA ILE A 275 -2.53 -2.15 26.35
C ILE A 275 -3.43 -1.75 27.52
N ASN A 276 -2.88 -1.32 28.65
CA ASN A 276 -3.69 -0.82 29.78
C ASN A 276 -3.78 0.71 29.80
N GLN A 277 -2.82 1.41 29.18
CA GLN A 277 -2.81 2.87 29.05
C GLN A 277 -2.29 3.28 27.68
N LYS A 278 -2.92 4.31 27.12
CA LYS A 278 -2.47 5.02 25.92
C LYS A 278 -2.58 6.51 26.16
N GLN A 279 -1.49 7.23 25.99
CA GLN A 279 -1.48 8.68 25.95
C GLN A 279 -1.16 9.13 24.53
N GLU A 280 -1.93 10.05 23.96
CA GLU A 280 -1.65 10.65 22.64
C GLU A 280 -1.78 12.17 22.71
N GLY A 281 -0.72 12.89 22.30
CA GLY A 281 -0.72 14.35 22.28
C GLY A 281 -0.82 15.03 23.67
N THR A 282 -1.37 16.25 23.68
CA THR A 282 -1.59 17.06 24.90
C THR A 282 -2.68 16.41 25.77
N PRO A 283 -2.53 16.46 27.10
CA PRO A 283 -2.27 15.33 27.99
C PRO A 283 -3.49 14.38 28.19
N GLN A 284 -4.20 13.97 27.14
CA GLN A 284 -5.29 13.00 27.26
C GLN A 284 -4.70 11.59 27.43
N ILE A 285 -5.09 10.94 28.52
CA ILE A 285 -4.69 9.58 28.84
C ILE A 285 -5.94 8.70 28.80
N PHE A 286 -5.91 7.71 27.92
CA PHE A 286 -6.92 6.67 27.83
C PHE A 286 -6.47 5.44 28.61
N TYR A 287 -7.36 4.95 29.46
CA TYR A 287 -7.18 3.71 30.20
C TYR A 287 -8.09 2.64 29.62
N TYR A 288 -7.53 1.49 29.32
CA TYR A 288 -8.27 0.35 28.77
C TYR A 288 -8.59 -0.59 29.91
N ALA A 289 -9.88 -0.79 30.16
CA ALA A 289 -10.34 -1.76 31.14
C ALA A 289 -10.59 -3.11 30.47
N TYR A 290 -10.26 -4.16 31.19
CA TYR A 290 -10.48 -5.54 30.81
C TYR A 290 -11.28 -6.21 31.92
N SER A 291 -12.25 -7.05 31.57
CA SER A 291 -13.07 -7.73 32.57
C SER A 291 -12.30 -8.91 33.18
N ALA A 292 -11.57 -8.64 34.27
CA ALA A 292 -10.91 -9.68 35.07
C ALA A 292 -11.97 -10.65 35.64
N GLY A 293 -11.89 -11.93 35.27
CA GLY A 293 -12.85 -12.96 35.70
C GLY A 293 -14.01 -13.24 34.72
N ALA A 294 -14.16 -12.46 33.65
CA ALA A 294 -14.98 -12.87 32.51
C ALA A 294 -14.20 -13.87 31.65
N ALA A 295 -14.89 -14.68 30.86
CA ALA A 295 -14.27 -15.67 29.95
C ALA A 295 -13.33 -15.04 28.86
N TYR A 296 -13.14 -13.72 28.89
CA TYR A 296 -12.54 -12.90 27.84
C TYR A 296 -11.62 -11.79 28.39
N TYR A 297 -10.68 -12.16 29.27
CA TYR A 297 -9.77 -11.25 29.96
C TYR A 297 -8.81 -10.45 29.04
N HIS A 298 -8.68 -10.82 27.76
CA HIS A 298 -7.86 -10.12 26.74
C HIS A 298 -8.69 -9.16 25.87
N ARG A 299 -9.99 -9.00 26.15
CA ARG A 299 -10.87 -8.13 25.37
C ARG A 299 -11.17 -6.86 26.16
N PRO A 300 -10.91 -5.66 25.59
CA PRO A 300 -11.21 -4.43 26.28
C PRO A 300 -12.73 -4.33 26.45
N SER A 301 -13.20 -4.04 27.67
CA SER A 301 -14.61 -3.81 27.97
C SER A 301 -14.98 -2.33 27.86
N GLY A 302 -14.00 -1.43 28.04
CA GLY A 302 -14.20 0.00 27.85
C GLY A 302 -12.91 0.80 27.86
N ILE A 303 -13.03 2.06 27.41
CA ILE A 303 -11.98 3.08 27.49
C ILE A 303 -12.43 4.19 28.43
N TYR A 304 -11.52 4.66 29.28
CA TYR A 304 -11.77 5.66 30.32
C TYR A 304 -10.77 6.81 30.24
N ASN A 305 -11.17 8.01 30.66
CA ASN A 305 -10.27 9.17 30.80
C ASN A 305 -9.58 9.23 32.18
N SER A 306 -9.85 8.25 33.05
CA SER A 306 -9.27 8.11 34.38
C SER A 306 -8.99 6.64 34.67
N PRO A 307 -8.05 6.30 35.58
CA PRO A 307 -7.81 4.91 35.95
C PRO A 307 -9.12 4.23 36.40
N PRO A 308 -9.46 3.04 35.90
CA PRO A 308 -10.72 2.36 36.23
C PRO A 308 -10.85 2.06 37.74
N ASP A 309 -9.72 1.85 38.41
CA ASP A 309 -9.64 1.50 39.83
C ASP A 309 -9.71 2.72 40.77
N ALA A 310 -9.75 3.95 40.23
CA ALA A 310 -9.76 5.18 41.02
C ALA A 310 -11.16 5.59 41.56
N GLY A 311 -12.19 4.78 41.30
CA GLY A 311 -13.58 5.04 41.71
C GLY A 311 -14.58 4.90 40.54
N PRO A 312 -15.88 5.18 40.77
CA PRO A 312 -16.89 5.07 39.72
C PRO A 312 -16.57 6.06 38.59
N SER A 313 -16.17 5.52 37.45
CA SER A 313 -15.93 6.27 36.22
C SER A 313 -16.82 5.71 35.11
N THR A 314 -17.42 6.59 34.32
CA THR A 314 -18.23 6.19 33.17
C THR A 314 -17.28 5.97 31.98
N PRO A 315 -17.36 4.83 31.28
CA PRO A 315 -16.54 4.62 30.09
C PRO A 315 -16.89 5.63 29.00
N VAL A 316 -15.86 6.15 28.32
CA VAL A 316 -16.00 6.98 27.10
C VAL A 316 -16.51 6.11 25.94
N TYR A 317 -15.97 4.89 25.84
CA TYR A 317 -16.39 3.87 24.90
C TYR A 317 -16.63 2.57 25.64
N THR A 318 -17.72 1.89 25.31
CA THR A 318 -18.03 0.55 25.82
C THR A 318 -18.00 -0.43 24.68
N PHE A 319 -17.28 -1.54 24.87
CA PHE A 319 -17.19 -2.61 23.88
C PHE A 319 -18.03 -3.78 24.31
N THR A 320 -18.75 -4.38 23.36
CA THR A 320 -19.50 -5.60 23.58
C THR A 320 -19.06 -6.67 22.59
N TYR A 321 -19.23 -7.93 22.98
CA TYR A 321 -18.80 -9.09 22.21
C TYR A 321 -19.87 -10.17 22.24
N ASP A 322 -19.92 -10.99 21.20
CA ASP A 322 -20.71 -12.22 21.23
C ASP A 322 -19.95 -13.39 21.90
N GLN A 323 -20.62 -14.54 22.01
CA GLN A 323 -20.09 -15.75 22.65
C GLN A 323 -18.90 -16.40 21.89
N ILE A 324 -18.65 -16.02 20.63
CA ILE A 324 -17.45 -16.48 19.90
C ILE A 324 -16.31 -15.49 20.12
N GLY A 325 -16.68 -14.22 20.27
CA GLY A 325 -15.79 -13.14 20.61
C GLY A 325 -15.62 -12.08 19.58
N ASN A 326 -16.54 -12.03 18.63
CA ASN A 326 -16.58 -10.94 17.71
C ASN A 326 -17.09 -9.70 18.43
N MET A 327 -16.44 -8.56 18.20
CA MET A 327 -16.89 -7.27 18.73
C MET A 327 -18.23 -6.93 18.09
N THR A 328 -19.30 -6.86 18.88
CA THR A 328 -20.66 -6.52 18.45
C THR A 328 -20.97 -5.04 18.60
N SER A 329 -20.18 -4.31 19.39
CA SER A 329 -20.18 -2.84 19.43
C SER A 329 -18.83 -2.31 19.87
N ASP A 330 -18.39 -1.20 19.30
CA ASP A 330 -17.27 -0.39 19.79
C ASP A 330 -17.73 0.89 20.52
N GLY A 331 -19.04 1.01 20.77
CA GLY A 331 -19.68 2.20 21.32
C GLY A 331 -20.16 3.20 20.27
N LEU A 332 -19.62 3.14 19.05
CA LEU A 332 -20.01 4.01 17.92
C LEU A 332 -20.72 3.24 16.81
N VAL A 333 -20.31 2.00 16.58
CA VAL A 333 -20.76 1.13 15.51
C VAL A 333 -21.21 -0.19 16.12
N THR A 334 -22.38 -0.64 15.70
CA THR A 334 -22.87 -1.99 16.00
C THR A 334 -22.51 -2.91 14.84
N TYR A 335 -21.95 -4.07 15.16
CA TYR A 335 -21.51 -5.07 14.19
C TYR A 335 -22.37 -6.33 14.29
N THR A 336 -22.78 -6.86 13.14
CA THR A 336 -23.44 -8.18 13.05
C THR A 336 -22.59 -9.16 12.28
N TYR A 337 -22.61 -10.41 12.73
CA TYR A 337 -21.85 -11.50 12.12
C TYR A 337 -22.82 -12.60 11.70
N ASP A 338 -22.56 -13.17 10.53
CA ASP A 338 -23.31 -14.30 10.03
C ASP A 338 -22.99 -15.60 10.81
N ALA A 339 -23.71 -16.67 10.49
CA ALA A 339 -23.56 -17.95 11.17
C ALA A 339 -22.22 -18.66 10.94
N ASP A 340 -21.41 -18.19 9.96
CA ASP A 340 -20.05 -18.69 9.72
C ASP A 340 -18.99 -17.76 10.33
N ASN A 341 -19.40 -16.88 11.25
CA ASN A 341 -18.52 -15.97 11.98
C ASN A 341 -17.88 -14.88 11.10
N ARG A 342 -18.57 -14.44 10.03
CA ARG A 342 -18.10 -13.36 9.14
C ARG A 342 -18.88 -12.07 9.42
N LEU A 343 -18.21 -10.92 9.43
CA LEU A 343 -18.87 -9.62 9.55
C LEU A 343 -19.84 -9.42 8.37
N SER A 344 -21.14 -9.31 8.66
CA SER A 344 -22.20 -9.15 7.66
C SER A 344 -22.75 -7.73 7.59
N GLN A 345 -22.65 -6.96 8.66
CA GLN A 345 -23.12 -5.58 8.72
C GLN A 345 -22.34 -4.77 9.75
N ALA A 346 -22.14 -3.49 9.45
CA ALA A 346 -21.71 -2.48 10.40
C ALA A 346 -22.69 -1.31 10.32
N THR A 347 -23.25 -0.91 11.46
CA THR A 347 -24.26 0.16 11.55
C THR A 347 -23.76 1.23 12.51
N TYR A 348 -23.60 2.45 12.02
CA TYR A 348 -23.27 3.59 12.88
C TYR A 348 -24.45 3.93 13.79
N ASN A 349 -24.18 3.98 15.09
CA ASN A 349 -25.12 4.40 16.10
C ASN A 349 -25.13 5.94 16.13
N ILE A 350 -25.90 6.54 15.21
CA ILE A 350 -26.17 7.98 15.28
C ILE A 350 -27.04 8.26 16.51
N SER A 351 -26.43 8.80 17.57
CA SER A 351 -27.18 9.44 18.64
C SER A 351 -27.85 10.68 18.08
N THR A 352 -29.09 10.54 17.58
CA THR A 352 -29.97 11.69 17.38
C THR A 352 -30.42 12.11 18.77
N THR A 353 -29.79 13.14 19.33
CA THR A 353 -30.29 13.80 20.54
C THR A 353 -31.77 14.10 20.34
N PRO A 354 -32.68 13.59 21.18
CA PRO A 354 -34.10 13.86 21.00
C PRO A 354 -34.35 15.36 21.15
N THR A 355 -35.07 15.92 20.18
CA THR A 355 -35.58 17.28 20.18
C THR A 355 -36.23 17.58 21.54
N PRO A 356 -35.82 18.64 22.26
CA PRO A 356 -36.40 18.94 23.57
C PRO A 356 -37.90 19.23 23.42
N THR A 357 -38.70 18.48 24.18
CA THR A 357 -40.14 18.62 24.27
C THR A 357 -40.49 19.96 24.92
N SER A 358 -41.31 20.76 24.23
CA SER A 358 -41.72 22.11 24.64
C SER A 358 -42.40 22.15 26.01
N ALA A 359 -41.94 23.06 26.88
CA ALA A 359 -42.73 23.57 28.00
C ALA A 359 -42.48 25.07 28.24
N VAL A 360 -43.50 25.86 27.89
CA VAL A 360 -43.96 27.17 28.41
C VAL A 360 -42.96 28.35 28.56
N SER A 361 -43.24 29.39 27.76
CA SER A 361 -42.76 30.80 27.80
C SER A 361 -43.34 31.56 29.02
N PRO A 362 -42.75 32.63 29.60
CA PRO A 362 -42.01 33.68 28.88
C PRO A 362 -40.79 34.32 29.58
N THR A 363 -39.87 34.87 28.79
CA THR A 363 -39.35 36.26 28.86
C THR A 363 -38.32 36.42 27.74
N ALA A 364 -38.50 37.43 26.89
CA ALA A 364 -37.69 37.65 25.71
C ALA A 364 -36.24 38.04 26.08
N THR A 365 -35.28 37.27 25.59
CA THR A 365 -33.82 37.55 25.61
C THR A 365 -33.25 36.86 24.36
N PRO A 366 -32.31 37.48 23.61
CA PRO A 366 -32.12 37.23 22.19
C PRO A 366 -31.78 35.77 21.86
N THR A 367 -32.44 35.29 20.80
CA THR A 367 -32.29 33.99 20.15
C THR A 367 -30.82 33.55 20.04
N PRO A 368 -30.42 32.40 20.60
CA PRO A 368 -29.13 31.79 20.27
C PRO A 368 -29.17 31.31 18.82
N THR A 369 -28.18 31.75 18.05
CA THR A 369 -27.86 31.26 16.70
C THR A 369 -27.73 29.72 16.73
N PRO A 370 -28.29 28.98 15.76
CA PRO A 370 -28.14 27.52 15.71
C PRO A 370 -26.66 27.12 15.71
N ALA A 371 -26.27 26.21 16.59
CA ALA A 371 -24.94 25.62 16.57
C ALA A 371 -24.78 24.78 15.29
N GLY A 372 -23.78 25.10 14.47
CA GLY A 372 -23.50 24.40 13.21
C GLY A 372 -23.19 22.91 13.42
N THR A 373 -23.38 22.10 12.38
CA THR A 373 -23.06 20.67 12.41
C THR A 373 -21.57 20.47 12.70
N PRO A 374 -21.17 19.69 13.71
CA PRO A 374 -19.75 19.43 13.95
C PRO A 374 -19.09 18.77 12.73
N GLY A 375 -18.00 19.36 12.24
CA GLY A 375 -17.31 18.91 11.02
C GLY A 375 -17.70 19.66 9.74
N ASP A 376 -18.77 20.46 9.75
CA ASP A 376 -19.21 21.30 8.62
C ASP A 376 -18.55 22.68 8.73
N ALA A 377 -17.44 22.84 8.01
CA ALA A 377 -16.62 24.06 8.06
C ALA A 377 -17.13 25.12 7.08
N ASN A 378 -17.70 24.71 5.94
CA ASN A 378 -18.22 25.65 4.94
C ASN A 378 -19.66 26.13 5.27
N GLY A 379 -20.33 25.48 6.23
CA GLY A 379 -21.67 25.81 6.70
C GLY A 379 -22.78 25.41 5.73
N ASP A 380 -22.53 24.49 4.80
CA ASP A 380 -23.48 24.06 3.78
C ASP A 380 -24.48 22.99 4.27
N GLY A 381 -24.32 22.55 5.53
CA GLY A 381 -25.16 21.57 6.18
C GLY A 381 -24.72 20.13 5.94
N ALA A 382 -23.74 19.89 5.08
CA ALA A 382 -23.09 18.60 4.86
C ALA A 382 -21.70 18.55 5.51
N VAL A 383 -21.21 17.34 5.77
CA VAL A 383 -19.82 17.11 6.22
C VAL A 383 -19.14 16.23 5.20
N ASP A 384 -18.34 16.83 4.32
CA ASP A 384 -17.74 16.15 3.18
C ASP A 384 -16.29 16.58 2.89
N ASN A 385 -15.82 16.37 1.66
CA ASN A 385 -14.45 16.69 1.24
C ASN A 385 -14.20 18.21 1.15
N ALA A 386 -15.24 19.03 0.98
CA ALA A 386 -15.11 20.48 1.01
C ALA A 386 -14.68 20.96 2.42
N ASP A 387 -15.25 20.37 3.47
CA ASP A 387 -14.87 20.69 4.85
C ASP A 387 -13.46 20.19 5.21
N TYR A 388 -13.10 19.02 4.71
CA TYR A 388 -11.73 18.51 4.82
C TYR A 388 -10.71 19.48 4.22
N THR A 389 -11.04 20.06 3.07
CA THR A 389 -10.16 21.02 2.39
C THR A 389 -9.95 22.27 3.23
N ILE A 390 -10.98 22.71 3.96
CA ILE A 390 -10.89 23.86 4.87
C ILE A 390 -10.06 23.53 6.10
N TRP A 391 -10.29 22.39 6.76
CA TRP A 391 -9.46 21.93 7.87
C TRP A 391 -8.00 21.79 7.46
N LEU A 392 -7.75 21.17 6.30
CA LEU A 392 -6.40 20.95 5.77
C LEU A 392 -5.67 22.28 5.51
N ALA A 393 -6.37 23.28 4.97
CA ALA A 393 -5.81 24.60 4.70
C ALA A 393 -5.35 25.35 5.98
N HIS A 394 -5.95 25.02 7.13
CA HIS A 394 -5.69 25.70 8.40
C HIS A 394 -4.98 24.82 9.44
N TYR A 395 -4.60 23.59 9.08
CA TYR A 395 -3.94 22.67 10.00
C TYR A 395 -2.70 23.30 10.69
N ASN A 396 -2.64 23.16 12.01
CA ASN A 396 -1.65 23.71 12.92
C ASN A 396 -1.62 25.25 13.01
N GLN A 397 -2.69 25.93 12.57
CA GLN A 397 -2.85 27.38 12.71
C GLN A 397 -3.75 27.70 13.92
N ARG A 398 -3.43 28.79 14.63
CA ARG A 398 -4.35 29.36 15.61
C ARG A 398 -5.44 30.14 14.88
N THR A 399 -6.67 29.98 15.31
CA THR A 399 -7.82 30.66 14.70
C THR A 399 -8.75 31.22 15.77
N ILE A 400 -9.42 32.32 15.43
CA ILE A 400 -10.56 32.86 16.17
C ILE A 400 -11.88 32.61 15.43
N ASN A 401 -11.82 32.06 14.20
CA ASN A 401 -12.96 31.79 13.36
C ASN A 401 -13.58 30.40 13.65
N GLY A 402 -12.97 29.62 14.54
CA GLY A 402 -13.49 28.34 15.03
C GLY A 402 -13.71 27.33 13.90
N SER A 403 -14.90 26.73 13.86
CA SER A 403 -15.24 25.68 12.89
C SER A 403 -15.10 26.10 11.44
N ARG A 404 -15.17 27.42 11.12
CA ARG A 404 -14.98 27.94 9.76
C ARG A 404 -13.57 27.77 9.22
N ASP A 405 -12.59 27.66 10.11
CA ASP A 405 -11.21 27.32 9.74
C ASP A 405 -10.92 25.85 10.07
N GLY A 406 -11.93 25.06 10.44
CA GLY A 406 -11.78 23.67 10.83
C GLY A 406 -11.38 23.44 12.29
N ASP A 407 -11.46 24.44 13.17
CA ASP A 407 -11.35 24.25 14.64
C ASP A 407 -12.74 23.82 15.19
N PHE A 408 -13.02 22.53 15.08
CA PHE A 408 -14.32 21.95 15.39
C PHE A 408 -14.54 21.70 16.88
N ASN A 409 -13.49 21.71 17.71
CA ASN A 409 -13.60 21.66 19.16
C ASN A 409 -13.52 23.05 19.84
N SER A 410 -13.29 24.11 19.06
CA SER A 410 -13.20 25.51 19.51
C SER A 410 -12.11 25.75 20.56
N ASN A 411 -10.99 25.03 20.48
CA ASN A 411 -9.84 25.21 21.39
C ASN A 411 -8.87 26.32 20.90
N GLY A 412 -9.16 26.96 19.77
CA GLY A 412 -8.39 28.04 19.17
C GLY A 412 -7.20 27.59 18.33
N ILE A 413 -7.08 26.30 18.02
CA ILE A 413 -6.06 25.72 17.13
C ILE A 413 -6.66 24.59 16.30
N VAL A 414 -6.37 24.57 14.99
CA VAL A 414 -6.85 23.51 14.10
C VAL A 414 -5.85 22.36 14.12
N ASP A 415 -6.20 21.20 14.68
CA ASP A 415 -5.26 20.07 14.83
C ASP A 415 -5.88 18.68 14.54
N GLY A 416 -5.18 17.63 14.97
CA GLY A 416 -5.61 16.24 14.75
C GLY A 416 -6.87 15.84 15.54
N VAL A 417 -7.21 16.58 16.59
CA VAL A 417 -8.47 16.41 17.33
C VAL A 417 -9.63 16.90 16.47
N ASP A 418 -9.45 18.01 15.76
CA ASP A 418 -10.46 18.53 14.84
C ASP A 418 -10.66 17.61 13.62
N TYR A 419 -9.58 17.04 13.09
CA TYR A 419 -9.68 15.99 12.07
C TYR A 419 -10.55 14.82 12.54
N THR A 420 -10.41 14.44 13.80
CA THR A 420 -11.20 13.35 14.38
C THR A 420 -12.69 13.73 14.42
N ILE A 421 -13.00 14.99 14.69
CA ILE A 421 -14.38 15.49 14.69
C ILE A 421 -14.97 15.50 13.28
N TRP A 422 -14.24 16.03 12.28
CA TRP A 422 -14.67 15.96 10.88
C TRP A 422 -14.88 14.51 10.43
N ARG A 423 -13.89 13.65 10.65
CA ARG A 423 -13.93 12.23 10.25
C ARG A 423 -15.11 11.49 10.86
N ASN A 424 -15.42 11.75 12.13
CA ASN A 424 -16.54 11.11 12.82
C ASN A 424 -17.91 11.60 12.33
N ASN A 425 -17.97 12.76 11.65
CA ASN A 425 -19.20 13.32 11.11
C ASN A 425 -19.30 13.24 9.58
N TYR A 426 -18.25 12.75 8.90
CA TYR A 426 -18.22 12.59 7.45
C TYR A 426 -19.44 11.83 6.90
N GLY A 427 -20.08 12.40 5.89
CA GLY A 427 -21.31 11.90 5.28
C GLY A 427 -22.62 12.36 5.94
N ARG A 428 -22.57 13.12 7.06
CA ARG A 428 -23.77 13.76 7.62
C ARG A 428 -24.26 14.88 6.71
N GLY A 429 -25.57 15.04 6.60
CA GLY A 429 -26.19 16.14 5.85
C GLY A 429 -26.15 16.03 4.32
N VAL A 430 -25.48 15.01 3.78
CA VAL A 430 -25.45 14.73 2.33
C VAL A 430 -26.81 14.18 1.87
N THR A 431 -27.72 15.06 1.44
CA THR A 431 -29.00 14.65 0.83
C THR A 431 -28.85 14.57 -0.68
N GLY A 432 -28.46 13.39 -1.16
CA GLY A 432 -28.32 13.09 -2.58
C GLY A 432 -27.03 12.33 -2.84
N THR A 433 -27.15 11.18 -3.49
CA THR A 433 -26.00 10.38 -3.92
C THR A 433 -25.03 11.26 -4.71
N PRO A 434 -23.76 11.43 -4.29
CA PRO A 434 -22.79 12.13 -5.12
C PRO A 434 -22.55 11.30 -6.37
N THR A 435 -23.16 11.73 -7.48
CA THR A 435 -22.70 11.39 -8.81
C THR A 435 -21.44 12.24 -9.03
N PRO A 436 -20.25 11.66 -9.20
CA PRO A 436 -19.05 12.45 -9.48
C PRO A 436 -19.23 13.10 -10.86
N THR A 437 -19.60 14.38 -10.87
CA THR A 437 -19.51 15.20 -12.08
C THR A 437 -18.09 15.71 -12.16
N VAL A 438 -17.26 15.02 -12.93
CA VAL A 438 -15.96 15.55 -13.35
C VAL A 438 -16.25 16.73 -14.28
N ALA A 439 -16.05 17.95 -13.79
CA ALA A 439 -15.98 19.13 -14.64
C ALA A 439 -14.65 19.08 -15.42
N ILE A 440 -14.67 18.40 -16.56
CA ILE A 440 -13.61 18.50 -17.57
C ILE A 440 -13.61 19.94 -18.09
N THR A 441 -12.64 20.72 -17.64
CA THR A 441 -12.27 21.97 -18.33
C THR A 441 -11.63 21.56 -19.65
N ALA A 442 -12.19 21.99 -20.76
CA ALA A 442 -11.71 21.63 -22.09
C ALA A 442 -10.23 22.03 -22.26
N THR A 443 -9.37 21.03 -22.45
CA THR A 443 -8.00 21.20 -22.91
C THR A 443 -8.02 21.85 -24.30
N PRO A 444 -7.21 22.90 -24.57
CA PRO A 444 -7.18 23.51 -25.89
C PRO A 444 -6.75 22.48 -26.95
N THR A 445 -7.50 22.49 -28.06
CA THR A 445 -7.28 21.66 -29.24
C THR A 445 -5.85 21.84 -29.75
N PRO A 446 -5.03 20.77 -29.86
CA PRO A 446 -3.71 20.89 -30.45
C PRO A 446 -3.85 21.27 -31.94
N THR A 447 -3.26 22.41 -32.29
CA THR A 447 -3.08 22.84 -33.67
C THR A 447 -2.20 21.82 -34.39
N SER A 448 -2.72 21.22 -35.45
CA SER A 448 -1.96 20.34 -36.35
C SER A 448 -0.83 21.12 -37.03
N ALA A 449 0.42 20.70 -36.80
CA ALA A 449 1.61 21.12 -37.52
C ALA A 449 2.31 19.88 -38.14
N PRO A 450 3.08 20.05 -39.23
CA PRO A 450 2.90 19.30 -40.46
C PRO A 450 3.60 17.94 -40.52
N THR A 451 3.07 17.12 -41.43
CA THR A 451 3.53 15.82 -41.91
C THR A 451 5.01 15.84 -42.31
N ASN A 452 5.82 14.96 -41.70
CA ASN A 452 7.12 14.59 -42.24
C ASN A 452 7.07 13.17 -42.83
N THR A 453 7.43 13.10 -44.11
CA THR A 453 7.64 11.92 -44.98
C THR A 453 8.67 10.93 -44.36
N PRO A 454 8.54 9.60 -44.59
CA PRO A 454 9.29 8.59 -43.83
C PRO A 454 10.78 8.51 -44.21
N THR A 455 11.63 8.26 -43.21
CA THR A 455 13.07 7.97 -43.36
C THR A 455 13.38 6.64 -42.64
N PRO A 456 14.26 5.77 -43.17
CA PRO A 456 14.09 4.32 -43.09
C PRO A 456 14.60 3.68 -41.80
N THR A 457 14.05 2.49 -41.55
CA THR A 457 14.27 1.54 -40.44
C THR A 457 15.74 1.37 -40.01
N PRO A 458 16.09 1.46 -38.71
CA PRO A 458 17.36 0.96 -38.19
C PRO A 458 17.29 -0.56 -37.94
N VAL A 459 18.26 -1.26 -38.49
CA VAL A 459 18.59 -2.68 -38.34
C VAL A 459 18.90 -3.06 -36.88
N PRO A 460 18.57 -4.27 -36.40
CA PRO A 460 18.80 -4.71 -35.01
C PRO A 460 20.28 -4.69 -34.58
N ALA A 461 20.53 -4.30 -33.31
CA ALA A 461 21.86 -4.22 -32.72
C ALA A 461 22.44 -5.61 -32.35
N THR A 462 23.64 -5.85 -32.89
CA THR A 462 24.55 -6.98 -32.71
C THR A 462 25.06 -7.13 -31.26
N PRO A 463 25.35 -8.37 -30.76
CA PRO A 463 25.89 -8.61 -29.43
C PRO A 463 27.28 -7.99 -29.17
N THR A 464 27.52 -7.58 -27.92
CA THR A 464 28.77 -6.95 -27.44
C THR A 464 30.00 -7.87 -27.58
N PRO A 465 31.11 -7.43 -28.20
CA PRO A 465 32.28 -8.27 -28.47
C PRO A 465 33.24 -8.41 -27.28
N THR A 466 33.80 -9.61 -27.14
CA THR A 466 34.94 -9.97 -26.27
C THR A 466 36.25 -9.34 -26.77
N PRO A 467 37.17 -8.87 -25.90
CA PRO A 467 38.46 -8.32 -26.33
C PRO A 467 39.27 -9.29 -27.20
N ALA A 468 39.88 -8.80 -28.28
CA ALA A 468 40.83 -9.56 -29.10
C ALA A 468 42.06 -10.02 -28.27
N VAL A 469 42.49 -11.27 -28.50
CA VAL A 469 43.57 -11.96 -27.78
C VAL A 469 44.87 -11.13 -27.76
N GLY A 470 45.46 -10.95 -26.57
CA GLY A 470 46.78 -10.33 -26.39
C GLY A 470 46.80 -8.86 -25.92
N ALA A 471 45.65 -8.19 -25.83
CA ALA A 471 45.56 -6.82 -25.28
C ALA A 471 45.07 -6.82 -23.82
N THR A 472 45.73 -6.06 -22.95
CA THR A 472 45.30 -5.80 -21.58
C THR A 472 44.69 -4.41 -21.49
N ILE A 473 43.45 -4.31 -21.02
CA ILE A 473 42.78 -3.04 -20.80
C ILE A 473 43.03 -2.58 -19.37
N VAL A 474 43.75 -1.48 -19.22
CA VAL A 474 44.11 -0.91 -17.90
C VAL A 474 43.30 0.35 -17.66
N LEU A 475 42.63 0.44 -16.52
CA LEU A 475 41.92 1.64 -16.13
C LEU A 475 42.92 2.70 -15.65
N ASN A 476 42.99 3.84 -16.34
CA ASN A 476 43.84 4.98 -16.01
C ASN A 476 43.00 6.12 -15.42
N SER A 477 42.56 5.91 -14.19
CA SER A 477 41.70 6.84 -13.44
C SER A 477 42.53 7.82 -12.61
N ALA A 478 42.44 9.11 -12.91
CA ALA A 478 42.96 10.21 -12.06
C ALA A 478 44.43 10.09 -11.62
N THR A 479 45.27 9.38 -12.38
CA THR A 479 46.65 9.07 -11.97
C THR A 479 47.65 10.22 -12.17
N GLY A 480 47.30 11.27 -12.92
CA GLY A 480 48.27 12.28 -13.38
C GLY A 480 49.15 11.81 -14.56
N LEU A 481 49.04 10.54 -14.95
CA LEU A 481 49.91 9.88 -15.92
C LEU A 481 49.22 9.72 -17.29
N THR A 482 50.03 9.67 -18.34
CA THR A 482 49.57 9.33 -19.70
C THR A 482 49.33 7.83 -19.82
N CYS A 483 48.47 7.41 -20.75
CA CYS A 483 48.29 5.98 -21.04
C CYS A 483 49.59 5.31 -21.53
N ARG A 484 50.51 6.05 -22.16
CA ARG A 484 51.85 5.57 -22.49
C ARG A 484 52.64 5.20 -21.24
N THR A 485 52.63 6.06 -20.21
CA THR A 485 53.29 5.77 -18.93
C THR A 485 52.62 4.60 -18.21
N VAL A 486 51.29 4.55 -18.19
CA VAL A 486 50.54 3.45 -17.55
C VAL A 486 50.84 2.09 -18.18
N CYS A 487 50.86 2.00 -19.51
CA CYS A 487 51.23 0.76 -20.18
C CYS A 487 52.72 0.42 -20.00
N SER A 488 53.61 1.42 -20.02
CA SER A 488 55.05 1.21 -19.84
C SER A 488 55.38 0.67 -18.44
N ASN A 489 54.66 1.09 -17.40
CA ASN A 489 54.81 0.56 -16.04
C ASN A 489 54.44 -0.92 -15.93
N GLN A 490 53.70 -1.45 -16.91
CA GLN A 490 53.35 -2.87 -17.04
C GLN A 490 54.24 -3.59 -18.07
N GLY A 491 55.33 -2.97 -18.54
CA GLY A 491 56.21 -3.52 -19.57
C GLY A 491 55.60 -3.57 -20.98
N LYS A 492 54.50 -2.85 -21.23
CA LYS A 492 53.71 -2.91 -22.46
C LYS A 492 53.70 -1.57 -23.19
N SER A 493 53.33 -1.57 -24.47
CA SER A 493 53.11 -0.38 -25.27
C SER A 493 51.61 -0.04 -25.35
N CYS A 494 51.30 1.25 -25.24
CA CYS A 494 49.93 1.73 -25.46
C CYS A 494 49.65 1.84 -26.96
N THR A 495 48.49 1.31 -27.38
CA THR A 495 48.06 1.38 -28.79
C THR A 495 46.85 2.28 -28.99
N THR A 496 45.87 2.24 -28.08
CA THR A 496 44.67 3.08 -28.14
C THR A 496 44.20 3.48 -26.74
N VAL A 497 43.42 4.55 -26.66
CA VAL A 497 42.73 5.00 -25.44
C VAL A 497 41.23 5.00 -25.69
N GLY A 498 40.41 4.85 -24.66
CA GLY A 498 38.96 4.87 -24.85
C GLY A 498 38.14 4.94 -23.56
N THR A 499 36.86 5.29 -23.71
CA THR A 499 35.86 5.28 -22.62
C THR A 499 35.00 4.02 -22.62
N ASP A 500 34.97 3.28 -23.74
CA ASP A 500 34.32 1.98 -23.84
C ASP A 500 35.11 0.90 -23.07
N SER A 501 34.55 -0.31 -22.96
CA SER A 501 35.18 -1.42 -22.22
C SER A 501 36.42 -2.01 -22.92
N GLN A 502 36.68 -1.63 -24.18
CA GLN A 502 37.76 -2.16 -25.03
C GLN A 502 38.88 -1.15 -25.29
N ALA A 503 38.73 0.07 -24.77
CA ALA A 503 39.55 1.23 -25.11
C ALA A 503 39.69 1.43 -26.64
N SER A 504 38.62 1.21 -27.41
CA SER A 504 38.64 1.19 -28.88
C SER A 504 38.13 2.46 -29.55
N ASN A 505 37.33 3.26 -28.86
CA ASN A 505 36.70 4.46 -29.42
C ASN A 505 37.61 5.70 -29.52
N ALA A 506 38.92 5.58 -29.21
CA ALA A 506 39.88 6.69 -29.24
C ALA A 506 39.48 7.90 -28.38
N GLY A 507 38.59 7.71 -27.39
CA GLY A 507 38.02 8.77 -26.57
C GLY A 507 38.63 8.88 -25.17
N ALA A 508 38.73 10.09 -24.64
CA ALA A 508 39.14 10.36 -23.26
C ALA A 508 38.37 11.55 -22.67
N ILE A 509 38.28 11.62 -21.35
CA ILE A 509 37.65 12.73 -20.63
C ILE A 509 38.74 13.43 -19.82
N ILE A 510 39.18 14.62 -20.22
CA ILE A 510 40.27 15.34 -19.54
C ILE A 510 39.70 16.45 -18.67
N TYR A 511 40.24 16.58 -17.45
CA TYR A 511 39.93 17.68 -16.54
C TYR A 511 41.06 18.72 -16.57
N SER A 512 40.80 19.91 -17.11
CA SER A 512 41.77 21.01 -17.21
C SER A 512 41.08 22.33 -16.84
N GLY A 513 40.52 22.41 -15.63
CA GLY A 513 39.73 23.56 -15.15
C GLY A 513 38.29 23.64 -15.70
N SER A 514 38.00 22.97 -16.82
CA SER A 514 36.65 22.70 -17.34
C SER A 514 36.57 21.27 -17.90
N CYS A 515 35.39 20.65 -17.86
CA CYS A 515 35.18 19.30 -18.42
C CYS A 515 35.19 19.36 -19.96
N ILE A 516 36.16 18.71 -20.59
CA ILE A 516 36.25 18.67 -22.06
C ILE A 516 36.16 17.21 -22.53
N THR A 517 35.17 16.92 -23.36
CA THR A 517 35.09 15.68 -24.14
C THR A 517 35.94 15.86 -25.39
N LEU A 518 36.94 15.01 -25.57
CA LEU A 518 37.86 15.17 -26.70
C LEU A 518 37.61 14.08 -27.74
N THR A 519 37.80 14.47 -29.00
CA THR A 519 37.46 13.71 -30.21
C THR A 519 38.54 12.68 -30.55
N SER A 520 38.30 11.87 -31.59
CA SER A 520 39.10 10.71 -32.03
C SER A 520 40.58 10.98 -32.39
N SER A 521 41.08 12.20 -32.24
CA SER A 521 42.49 12.58 -32.51
C SER A 521 43.40 12.48 -31.28
N MET A 522 42.89 12.03 -30.12
CA MET A 522 43.66 11.89 -28.89
C MET A 522 44.56 10.65 -28.87
N THR A 523 45.84 10.84 -28.54
CA THR A 523 46.85 9.77 -28.50
C THR A 523 47.08 9.25 -27.07
N CYS A 524 47.88 8.19 -26.94
CA CYS A 524 48.35 7.65 -25.65
C CYS A 524 49.14 8.65 -24.77
N ASP A 525 49.38 9.87 -25.25
CA ASP A 525 50.19 10.90 -24.58
C ASP A 525 49.37 11.99 -23.88
N ALA A 526 48.03 11.92 -23.96
CA ALA A 526 47.16 12.81 -23.20
C ALA A 526 47.31 12.58 -21.68
N ARG A 527 47.42 13.69 -20.91
CA ARG A 527 47.52 13.66 -19.44
C ARG A 527 46.17 13.94 -18.79
N MET A 528 45.83 13.10 -17.82
CA MET A 528 44.63 13.23 -17.00
C MET A 528 45.00 13.93 -15.68
N ASN A 529 44.39 15.08 -15.36
CA ASN A 529 44.69 15.75 -14.09
C ASN A 529 43.87 15.18 -12.93
N ASN A 530 44.49 15.14 -11.75
CA ASN A 530 43.90 14.59 -10.54
C ASN A 530 43.09 15.67 -9.79
N ALA A 531 41.76 15.58 -9.82
CA ALA A 531 40.87 16.29 -8.89
C ALA A 531 39.54 15.53 -8.75
N GLY A 532 39.14 15.21 -7.52
CA GLY A 532 37.98 14.36 -7.19
C GLY A 532 36.60 14.99 -7.41
N GLN A 533 36.32 15.55 -8.60
CA GLN A 533 35.02 16.17 -8.95
C GLN A 533 34.29 15.47 -10.12
N VAL A 534 33.00 15.80 -10.31
CA VAL A 534 32.03 15.15 -11.22
C VAL A 534 31.83 15.97 -12.50
N CYS A 535 31.92 15.32 -13.67
CA CYS A 535 31.65 15.88 -15.00
C CYS A 535 30.41 15.24 -15.63
N SER A 536 29.40 16.04 -16.02
CA SER A 536 28.14 15.58 -16.66
C SER A 536 27.48 14.38 -15.96
N GLY A 537 27.35 14.46 -14.64
CA GLY A 537 26.72 13.41 -13.82
C GLY A 537 27.59 12.17 -13.55
N ASN A 538 28.82 12.13 -14.03
CA ASN A 538 29.77 11.03 -13.78
C ASN A 538 31.04 11.55 -13.11
N GLN A 539 31.51 10.90 -12.05
CA GLN A 539 32.79 11.23 -11.41
C GLN A 539 33.91 11.13 -12.47
N ALA A 540 34.78 12.14 -12.61
CA ALA A 540 35.76 12.26 -13.70
C ALA A 540 36.87 11.20 -13.60
N ASN A 541 36.51 9.93 -13.80
CA ASN A 541 37.30 8.80 -13.36
C ASN A 541 37.75 7.88 -14.49
N TRP A 542 37.30 7.99 -15.75
CA TRP A 542 37.42 6.84 -16.66
C TRP A 542 38.07 7.17 -18.00
N THR A 543 39.37 6.90 -18.11
CA THR A 543 40.02 6.56 -19.38
C THR A 543 40.58 5.15 -19.26
N ARG A 544 40.29 4.27 -20.23
CA ARG A 544 40.90 2.95 -20.34
C ARG A 544 42.04 3.01 -21.37
N CYS A 545 43.18 2.43 -21.03
CA CYS A 545 44.35 2.30 -21.90
C CYS A 545 44.41 0.88 -22.45
N ARG A 546 44.56 0.74 -23.77
CA ARG A 546 44.82 -0.54 -24.41
C ARG A 546 46.33 -0.79 -24.45
N CYS A 547 46.80 -1.71 -23.60
CA CYS A 547 48.21 -2.05 -23.47
C CYS A 547 48.50 -3.41 -24.13
N VAL A 548 49.45 -3.46 -25.06
CA VAL A 548 49.90 -4.68 -25.75
C VAL A 548 51.38 -4.92 -25.49
N SER A 549 51.83 -6.17 -25.49
CA SER A 549 53.26 -6.49 -25.34
C SER A 549 54.09 -5.76 -26.41
N LYS A 550 55.26 -5.23 -26.03
CA LYS A 550 56.21 -4.69 -27.01
C LYS A 550 56.59 -5.82 -27.96
N ILE A 551 56.42 -5.60 -29.26
CA ILE A 551 57.04 -6.44 -30.29
C ILE A 551 58.52 -6.07 -30.34
#